data_AF-A0A3M1CKZ6-F1
#
_entry.id   AF-A0A3M1CKZ6-F1
#
_cell.length_a   1.000
_cell.length_b   1.000
_cell.length_c   1.000
_cell.angle_alpha   90.00
_cell.angle_beta   90.00
_cell.angle_gamma   90.00
#
_symmetry.space_group_name_H-M   'P 1'
#
loop_
_entity.id
_entity.type
_entity.pdbx_description
1 polymer ?
#
loop_
_entity_poly.entity_id
_entity_poly.type
_entity_poly.pdbx_seq_one_letter_code
_entity_poly.pdbx_strand_id
1 'polypeptide(L)'
;SWHEAADLVGARGGDLRGWFARDFFPAHIKTYSKSRRKAPIYWQLATPSASYSAWLYVHRFTRDTLYRLLNDFVAPKLSHEQSRLAQLVQDAGPEPSRGQRAEIDAQESFVEELRGFKAEVARIAPLWNPDLDDGVIINFAPLWRLVPQHKSWQKEVKKVWDRLVAGDYDWAHLAMHLWPERVVPKCREDRSLAIAHGLEDDFWYEDDQGKWRPRQVDDATVQVLIDERSSSAVKAALDDLLSAPAPVAGRKPARRGGRRRSPASRSPAPRRGRSAAPIDEALVAKVQQAIAQVAGGASKNDVLDAVGITAAEWNRAIKVLLDRGQVEKTGRARGTRYHVKRGA
;
A
#
# COMPACT_ATOMS: atom_id res chain seq x y z
N SER A 1 -35.38 11.63 12.86
CA SER A 1 -34.44 11.79 14.01
C SER A 1 -33.16 11.01 13.73
N TRP A 2 -31.98 11.47 14.21
CA TRP A 2 -30.73 10.69 14.07
C TRP A 2 -30.81 9.32 14.78
N HIS A 3 -31.66 9.18 15.81
CA HIS A 3 -31.94 7.90 16.46
C HIS A 3 -32.66 6.91 15.52
N GLU A 4 -33.65 7.36 14.76
CA GLU A 4 -34.34 6.52 13.76
C GLU A 4 -33.37 6.05 12.67
N ALA A 5 -32.46 6.93 12.22
CA ALA A 5 -31.42 6.56 11.27
C ALA A 5 -30.44 5.53 11.86
N ALA A 6 -30.11 5.63 13.14
CA ALA A 6 -29.25 4.68 13.85
C ALA A 6 -29.90 3.30 13.99
N ASP A 7 -31.20 3.26 14.30
CA ASP A 7 -31.96 2.03 14.45
C ASP A 7 -32.13 1.32 13.09
N LEU A 8 -32.37 2.06 12.01
CA LEU A 8 -32.50 1.54 10.64
C LEU A 8 -31.23 0.84 10.14
N VAL A 9 -30.04 1.31 10.54
CA VAL A 9 -28.75 0.73 10.13
C VAL A 9 -28.14 -0.24 11.15
N GLY A 10 -28.85 -0.47 12.28
CA GLY A 10 -28.40 -1.35 13.35
C GLY A 10 -27.19 -0.81 14.13
N ALA A 11 -27.02 0.52 14.19
CA ALA A 11 -25.97 1.14 14.98
C ALA A 11 -26.26 0.95 16.48
N ARG A 12 -25.50 0.04 17.13
CA ARG A 12 -25.71 -0.32 18.54
C ARG A 12 -25.64 0.93 19.43
N GLY A 13 -26.72 1.16 20.19
CA GLY A 13 -26.80 2.27 21.14
C GLY A 13 -26.87 3.66 20.51
N GLY A 14 -27.25 3.77 19.24
CA GLY A 14 -27.40 5.06 18.56
C GLY A 14 -26.07 5.66 18.04
N ASP A 15 -24.93 4.98 18.21
CA ASP A 15 -23.62 5.48 17.80
C ASP A 15 -23.38 5.34 16.29
N LEU A 16 -24.00 6.24 15.52
CA LEU A 16 -23.81 6.34 14.08
C LEU A 16 -22.36 6.62 13.68
N ARG A 17 -21.61 7.41 14.46
CA ARG A 17 -20.21 7.74 14.15
C ARG A 17 -19.33 6.50 14.25
N GLY A 18 -19.49 5.71 15.31
CA GLY A 18 -18.81 4.44 15.48
C GLY A 18 -19.19 3.42 14.41
N TRP A 19 -20.46 3.40 14.01
CA TRP A 19 -20.94 2.55 12.91
C TRP A 19 -20.31 2.92 11.58
N PHE A 20 -20.31 4.21 11.19
CA PHE A 20 -19.62 4.66 9.98
C PHE A 20 -18.13 4.30 10.03
N ALA A 21 -17.45 4.55 11.16
CA ALA A 21 -16.03 4.29 11.28
C ALA A 21 -15.63 2.81 11.08
N ARG A 22 -16.49 1.85 11.46
CA ARG A 22 -16.12 0.43 11.57
C ARG A 22 -16.98 -0.54 10.77
N ASP A 23 -18.28 -0.28 10.69
CA ASP A 23 -19.28 -1.25 10.24
C ASP A 23 -19.85 -0.91 8.85
N PHE A 24 -19.90 0.37 8.48
CA PHE A 24 -20.46 0.79 7.20
C PHE A 24 -19.67 0.26 6.00
N PHE A 25 -18.33 0.43 5.96
CA PHE A 25 -17.53 -0.02 4.81
C PHE A 25 -17.63 -1.54 4.55
N PRO A 26 -17.54 -2.43 5.56
CA PRO A 26 -17.80 -3.85 5.38
C PRO A 26 -19.18 -4.17 4.78
N ALA A 27 -20.25 -3.49 5.23
CA ALA A 27 -21.59 -3.69 4.70
C ALA A 27 -21.68 -3.16 3.25
N HIS A 28 -21.15 -1.96 3.02
CA HIS A 28 -21.10 -1.28 1.74
C HIS A 28 -20.38 -2.11 0.67
N ILE A 29 -19.15 -2.57 0.95
CA ILE A 29 -18.40 -3.36 -0.02
C ILE A 29 -19.11 -4.66 -0.36
N LYS A 30 -19.79 -5.30 0.60
CA LYS A 30 -20.60 -6.50 0.36
C LYS A 30 -21.75 -6.22 -0.61
N THR A 31 -22.48 -5.12 -0.41
CA THR A 31 -23.58 -4.69 -1.29
C THR A 31 -23.10 -4.37 -2.69
N TYR A 32 -21.93 -3.74 -2.82
CA TYR A 32 -21.34 -3.34 -4.11
C TYR A 32 -20.36 -4.38 -4.68
N SER A 33 -20.51 -5.65 -4.30
CA SER A 33 -19.72 -6.77 -4.83
C SER A 33 -20.62 -7.80 -5.51
N LYS A 34 -20.23 -8.26 -6.70
CA LYS A 34 -20.89 -9.35 -7.44
C LYS A 34 -19.85 -10.31 -7.99
N SER A 35 -19.94 -11.60 -7.63
CA SER A 35 -18.94 -12.61 -7.99
C SER A 35 -17.52 -12.14 -7.59
N ARG A 36 -16.56 -12.10 -8.51
CA ARG A 36 -15.19 -11.62 -8.28
C ARG A 36 -15.03 -10.09 -8.35
N ARG A 37 -16.05 -9.34 -8.79
CA ARG A 37 -16.01 -7.89 -8.91
C ARG A 37 -16.36 -7.24 -7.56
N LYS A 38 -15.46 -6.41 -7.05
CA LYS A 38 -15.70 -5.52 -5.91
C LYS A 38 -15.60 -4.07 -6.37
N ALA A 39 -16.69 -3.33 -6.28
CA ALA A 39 -16.78 -1.98 -6.83
C ALA A 39 -17.47 -1.01 -5.84
N PRO A 40 -16.93 -0.83 -4.61
CA PRO A 40 -17.50 0.12 -3.67
C PRO A 40 -17.51 1.54 -4.26
N ILE A 41 -18.64 2.24 -4.16
CA ILE A 41 -18.77 3.63 -4.64
C ILE A 41 -18.40 4.70 -3.61
N TYR A 42 -18.44 4.36 -2.31
CA TYR A 42 -17.90 5.16 -1.21
C TYR A 42 -16.60 4.53 -0.70
N TRP A 43 -15.55 5.33 -0.66
CA TRP A 43 -14.19 4.91 -0.30
C TRP A 43 -13.83 5.52 1.04
N GLN A 44 -13.54 4.69 2.03
CA GLN A 44 -13.12 5.14 3.35
C GLN A 44 -11.60 5.09 3.46
N LEU A 45 -10.97 6.26 3.57
CA LEU A 45 -9.56 6.40 3.89
C LEU A 45 -9.44 6.73 5.38
N ALA A 46 -8.64 5.99 6.14
CA ALA A 46 -8.64 6.09 7.59
C ALA A 46 -7.23 6.12 8.19
N THR A 47 -7.13 6.72 9.39
CA THR A 47 -5.96 6.54 10.25
C THR A 47 -5.83 5.08 10.70
N PRO A 48 -4.65 4.64 11.20
CA PRO A 48 -4.46 3.24 11.63
C PRO A 48 -5.47 2.73 12.65
N SER A 49 -5.91 3.58 13.59
CA SER A 49 -6.96 3.23 14.56
C SER A 49 -8.39 3.40 14.03
N ALA A 50 -8.56 3.99 12.83
CA ALA A 50 -9.82 4.44 12.26
C ALA A 50 -10.58 5.47 13.13
N SER A 51 -9.87 6.17 14.03
CA SER A 51 -10.41 7.27 14.83
C SER A 51 -10.72 8.51 13.99
N TYR A 52 -10.03 8.68 12.85
CA TYR A 52 -10.37 9.64 11.82
C TYR A 52 -10.51 8.91 10.47
N SER A 53 -11.50 9.31 9.68
CA SER A 53 -11.73 8.78 8.34
C SER A 53 -12.25 9.86 7.41
N ALA A 54 -11.80 9.83 6.17
CA ALA A 54 -12.37 10.57 5.06
C ALA A 54 -13.18 9.63 4.17
N TRP A 55 -14.34 10.08 3.74
CA TRP A 55 -15.23 9.34 2.84
C TRP A 55 -15.25 10.04 1.49
N LEU A 56 -14.84 9.31 0.45
CA LEU A 56 -14.75 9.81 -0.91
C LEU A 56 -15.81 9.12 -1.77
N TYR A 57 -16.55 9.89 -2.57
CA TYR A 57 -17.58 9.36 -3.46
C TYR A 57 -17.06 9.30 -4.91
N VAL A 58 -16.93 8.09 -5.46
CA VAL A 58 -16.19 7.81 -6.71
C VAL A 58 -16.70 8.61 -7.92
N HIS A 59 -18.02 8.82 -8.02
CA HIS A 59 -18.62 9.54 -9.15
C HIS A 59 -18.37 11.05 -9.13
N ARG A 60 -17.72 11.57 -8.08
CA ARG A 60 -17.33 12.98 -7.95
C ARG A 60 -15.81 13.16 -7.98
N PHE A 61 -15.07 12.11 -8.35
CA PHE A 61 -13.62 12.21 -8.42
C PHE A 61 -13.17 13.13 -9.53
N THR A 62 -12.13 13.88 -9.22
CA THR A 62 -11.40 14.78 -10.10
C THR A 62 -9.91 14.58 -9.82
N ARG A 63 -9.03 15.10 -10.69
CA ARG A 63 -7.58 15.12 -10.44
C ARG A 63 -7.21 15.86 -9.14
N ASP A 64 -8.07 16.77 -8.67
CA ASP A 64 -7.85 17.55 -7.46
C ASP A 64 -8.37 16.87 -6.17
N THR A 65 -9.05 15.72 -6.26
CA THR A 65 -9.78 15.16 -5.11
C THR A 65 -8.87 14.91 -3.91
N LEU A 66 -7.67 14.37 -4.10
CA LEU A 66 -6.73 14.15 -2.99
C LEU A 66 -6.06 15.44 -2.51
N TYR A 67 -5.87 16.43 -3.37
CA TYR A 67 -5.40 17.75 -2.95
C TYR A 67 -6.44 18.49 -2.10
N ARG A 68 -7.71 18.44 -2.47
CA ARG A 68 -8.82 18.97 -1.66
C ARG A 68 -8.94 18.24 -0.33
N LEU A 69 -8.86 16.91 -0.34
CA LEU A 69 -8.81 16.12 0.90
C LEU A 69 -7.67 16.61 1.81
N LEU A 70 -6.48 16.80 1.25
CA LEU A 70 -5.30 17.23 1.99
C LEU A 70 -5.46 18.64 2.58
N ASN A 71 -5.84 19.61 1.74
CA ASN A 71 -5.79 21.03 2.07
C ASN A 71 -7.03 21.52 2.82
N ASP A 72 -8.21 21.00 2.50
CA ASP A 72 -9.48 21.51 3.03
C ASP A 72 -9.93 20.74 4.28
N PHE A 73 -9.46 19.49 4.45
CA PHE A 73 -9.92 18.62 5.54
C PHE A 73 -8.78 18.14 6.44
N VAL A 74 -7.74 17.51 5.89
CA VAL A 74 -6.72 16.85 6.72
C VAL A 74 -5.78 17.86 7.38
N ALA A 75 -5.26 18.84 6.64
CA ALA A 75 -4.35 19.84 7.20
C ALA A 75 -5.04 20.73 8.25
N PRO A 76 -6.26 21.27 8.04
CA PRO A 76 -6.98 22.01 9.07
C PRO A 76 -7.28 21.16 10.31
N LYS A 77 -7.69 19.89 10.12
CA LYS A 77 -7.93 18.96 11.22
C LYS A 77 -6.68 18.72 12.05
N LEU A 78 -5.53 18.47 11.41
CA LEU A 78 -4.27 18.28 12.11
C LEU A 78 -3.90 19.54 12.92
N SER A 79 -4.00 20.73 12.32
CA SER A 79 -3.73 21.98 13.03
C SER A 79 -4.61 22.17 14.26
N HIS A 80 -5.91 21.88 14.14
CA HIS A 80 -6.85 21.96 15.25
C HIS A 80 -6.46 21.02 16.41
N GLU A 81 -6.14 19.77 16.09
CA GLU A 81 -5.78 18.77 17.12
C GLU A 81 -4.41 19.03 17.75
N GLN A 82 -3.49 19.68 17.04
CA GLN A 82 -2.23 20.17 17.60
C GLN A 82 -2.45 21.33 18.59
N SER A 83 -3.30 22.29 18.24
CA SER A 83 -3.68 23.38 19.16
C SER A 83 -4.35 22.84 20.42
N ARG A 84 -5.25 21.86 20.26
CA ARG A 84 -5.89 21.18 21.39
C ARG A 84 -4.88 20.45 22.28
N LEU A 85 -3.91 19.75 21.68
CA LEU A 85 -2.83 19.12 22.44
C LEU A 85 -2.03 20.14 23.25
N ALA A 86 -1.67 21.27 22.63
CA ALA A 86 -0.93 22.33 23.31
C ALA A 86 -1.72 22.89 24.51
N GLN A 87 -3.03 23.09 24.36
CA GLN A 87 -3.92 23.52 25.45
C GLN A 87 -3.98 22.49 26.57
N LEU A 88 -4.18 21.20 26.27
CA LEU A 88 -4.20 20.14 27.28
C LEU A 88 -2.90 20.06 28.09
N VAL A 89 -1.76 20.26 27.43
CA VAL A 89 -0.44 20.29 28.09
C VAL A 89 -0.30 21.53 28.98
N GLN A 90 -0.78 22.70 28.52
CA GLN A 90 -0.76 23.93 29.32
C GLN A 90 -1.66 23.84 30.55
N ASP A 91 -2.91 23.38 30.38
CA ASP A 91 -3.90 23.24 31.45
C ASP A 91 -3.48 22.21 32.51
N ALA A 92 -2.71 21.19 32.11
CA ALA A 92 -2.20 20.18 33.01
C ALA A 92 -1.06 20.68 33.90
N GLY A 93 -0.31 21.70 33.48
CA GLY A 93 0.83 22.24 34.22
C GLY A 93 1.99 21.24 34.41
N PRO A 94 2.94 21.53 35.32
CA PRO A 94 4.14 20.71 35.53
C PRO A 94 3.86 19.37 36.22
N GLU A 95 2.77 19.24 36.96
CA GLU A 95 2.37 18.02 37.67
C GLU A 95 0.98 17.54 37.24
N PRO A 96 0.86 16.94 36.03
CA PRO A 96 -0.41 16.42 35.53
C PRO A 96 -0.96 15.32 36.44
N SER A 97 -2.26 15.38 36.73
CA SER A 97 -2.97 14.24 37.30
C SER A 97 -2.90 13.03 36.36
N ARG A 98 -3.13 11.83 36.91
CA ARG A 98 -3.19 10.60 36.11
C ARG A 98 -4.23 10.67 34.98
N GLY A 99 -5.34 11.39 35.19
CA GLY A 99 -6.38 11.59 34.18
C GLY A 99 -5.88 12.48 33.04
N GLN A 100 -5.30 13.64 33.37
CA GLN A 100 -4.72 14.57 32.39
C GLN A 100 -3.59 13.92 31.60
N ARG A 101 -2.69 13.17 32.25
CA ARG A 101 -1.62 12.45 31.55
C ARG A 101 -2.18 11.47 30.52
N ALA A 102 -3.20 10.70 30.88
CA ALA A 102 -3.83 9.75 29.96
C ALA A 102 -4.54 10.44 28.79
N GLU A 103 -5.15 11.61 29.03
CA GLU A 103 -5.78 12.42 27.98
C GLU A 103 -4.73 13.01 27.02
N ILE A 104 -3.64 13.57 27.54
CA ILE A 104 -2.50 14.05 26.75
C ILE A 104 -1.93 12.92 25.90
N ASP A 105 -1.61 11.75 26.49
CA ASP A 105 -1.04 10.61 25.76
C ASP A 105 -1.98 10.13 24.62
N ALA A 106 -3.30 10.17 24.85
CA ALA A 106 -4.29 9.81 23.84
C ALA A 106 -4.35 10.85 22.71
N GLN A 107 -4.30 12.14 23.05
CA GLN A 107 -4.29 13.23 22.09
C GLN A 107 -2.98 13.25 21.27
N GLU A 108 -1.82 13.04 21.90
CA GLU A 108 -0.54 12.88 21.23
C GLU A 108 -0.60 11.75 20.20
N SER A 109 -1.10 10.58 20.61
CA SER A 109 -1.28 9.44 19.72
C SER A 109 -2.17 9.76 18.52
N PHE A 110 -3.25 10.52 18.73
CA PHE A 110 -4.16 10.92 17.66
C PHE A 110 -3.52 11.92 16.68
N VAL A 111 -2.78 12.90 17.20
CA VAL A 111 -2.02 13.86 16.38
C VAL A 111 -0.98 13.13 15.52
N GLU A 112 -0.25 12.16 16.08
CA GLU A 112 0.69 11.33 15.32
C GLU A 112 0.01 10.52 14.21
N GLU A 113 -1.15 9.93 14.49
CA GLU A 113 -1.92 9.23 13.46
C GLU A 113 -2.38 10.17 12.34
N LEU A 114 -2.79 11.40 12.66
CA LEU A 114 -3.16 12.42 11.67
C LEU A 114 -1.96 12.90 10.85
N ARG A 115 -0.77 13.06 11.45
CA ARG A 115 0.48 13.36 10.73
C ARG A 115 0.79 12.27 9.72
N GLY A 116 0.73 11.01 10.15
CA GLY A 116 0.91 9.86 9.27
C GLY A 116 -0.11 9.84 8.13
N PHE A 117 -1.40 10.00 8.44
CA PHE A 117 -2.46 10.05 7.43
C PHE A 117 -2.25 11.18 6.41
N LYS A 118 -1.87 12.39 6.89
CA LYS A 118 -1.54 13.52 6.02
C LYS A 118 -0.37 13.19 5.08
N ALA A 119 0.70 12.60 5.60
CA ALA A 119 1.87 12.24 4.80
C ALA A 119 1.53 11.21 3.72
N GLU A 120 0.69 10.23 4.04
CA GLU A 120 0.21 9.22 3.10
C GLU A 120 -0.68 9.82 1.99
N VAL A 121 -1.61 10.71 2.34
CA VAL A 121 -2.45 11.40 1.35
C VAL A 121 -1.60 12.30 0.46
N ALA A 122 -0.66 13.06 1.03
CA ALA A 122 0.25 13.93 0.28
C ALA A 122 1.14 13.15 -0.70
N ARG A 123 1.56 11.95 -0.33
CA ARG A 123 2.36 11.06 -1.17
C ARG A 123 1.61 10.58 -2.42
N ILE A 124 0.31 10.35 -2.29
CA ILE A 124 -0.52 9.80 -3.38
C ILE A 124 -1.16 10.92 -4.21
N ALA A 125 -1.36 12.12 -3.66
CA ALA A 125 -2.04 13.22 -4.36
C ALA A 125 -1.44 13.56 -5.75
N PRO A 126 -0.12 13.58 -5.96
CA PRO A 126 0.45 13.82 -7.29
C PRO A 126 0.22 12.69 -8.29
N LEU A 127 -0.01 11.46 -7.81
CA LEU A 127 -0.27 10.26 -8.61
C LEU A 127 -1.76 10.11 -8.99
N TRP A 128 -2.60 11.00 -8.49
CA TRP A 128 -4.05 10.84 -8.54
C TRP A 128 -4.62 11.27 -9.89
N ASN A 129 -4.88 10.29 -10.74
CA ASN A 129 -5.55 10.47 -12.02
C ASN A 129 -6.47 9.26 -12.29
N PRO A 130 -7.60 9.14 -11.57
CA PRO A 130 -8.47 7.98 -11.68
C PRO A 130 -9.19 7.96 -13.03
N ASP A 131 -9.30 6.77 -13.62
CA ASP A 131 -10.02 6.50 -14.87
C ASP A 131 -11.06 5.40 -14.63
N LEU A 132 -12.33 5.65 -14.96
CA LEU A 132 -13.40 4.70 -14.65
C LEU A 132 -13.30 3.40 -15.46
N ASP A 133 -12.63 3.41 -16.61
CA ASP A 133 -12.47 2.25 -17.50
C ASP A 133 -11.44 1.24 -16.96
N ASP A 134 -10.50 1.70 -16.12
CA ASP A 134 -9.55 0.83 -15.41
C ASP A 134 -10.25 -0.02 -14.33
N GLY A 135 -11.46 0.36 -13.93
CA GLY A 135 -12.23 -0.30 -12.90
C GLY A 135 -11.79 0.06 -11.47
N VAL A 136 -12.75 -0.07 -10.54
CA VAL A 136 -12.62 0.45 -9.16
C VAL A 136 -11.38 -0.05 -8.42
N ILE A 137 -11.04 -1.34 -8.56
CA ILE A 137 -9.95 -1.92 -7.77
C ILE A 137 -8.56 -1.43 -8.21
N ILE A 138 -8.36 -1.15 -9.50
CA ILE A 138 -7.10 -0.61 -10.04
C ILE A 138 -6.95 0.84 -9.59
N ASN A 139 -8.02 1.65 -9.72
CA ASN A 139 -8.02 3.02 -9.23
C ASN A 139 -7.81 3.13 -7.71
N PHE A 140 -8.30 2.15 -6.93
CA PHE A 140 -8.07 2.11 -5.50
C PHE A 140 -6.64 1.66 -5.16
N ALA A 141 -5.97 0.92 -6.04
CA ALA A 141 -4.69 0.24 -5.77
C ALA A 141 -3.64 1.13 -5.06
N PRO A 142 -3.37 2.39 -5.49
CA PRO A 142 -2.40 3.26 -4.83
C PRO A 142 -2.73 3.56 -3.35
N LEU A 143 -4.02 3.52 -2.98
CA LEU A 143 -4.53 3.88 -1.64
C LEU A 143 -4.47 2.73 -0.63
N TRP A 144 -3.87 1.58 -0.94
CA TRP A 144 -3.86 0.40 -0.06
C TRP A 144 -3.30 0.68 1.35
N ARG A 145 -2.42 1.68 1.49
CA ARG A 145 -1.83 2.12 2.76
C ARG A 145 -2.83 2.86 3.67
N LEU A 146 -3.92 3.38 3.10
CA LEU A 146 -4.93 4.22 3.75
C LEU A 146 -6.22 3.47 4.13
N VAL A 147 -6.27 2.14 4.01
CA VAL A 147 -7.43 1.30 4.39
C VAL A 147 -7.17 0.33 5.56
N PRO A 148 -6.57 0.79 6.68
CA PRO A 148 -6.19 -0.09 7.78
C PRO A 148 -7.38 -0.75 8.49
N GLN A 149 -8.57 -0.14 8.41
CA GLN A 149 -9.81 -0.57 9.06
C GLN A 149 -10.44 -1.82 8.45
N HIS A 150 -10.14 -2.14 7.18
CA HIS A 150 -10.72 -3.29 6.49
C HIS A 150 -9.66 -4.21 5.87
N LYS A 151 -9.09 -5.11 6.68
CA LYS A 151 -7.92 -5.95 6.32
C LYS A 151 -8.08 -6.83 5.09
N SER A 152 -9.28 -7.36 4.83
CA SER A 152 -9.52 -8.20 3.64
C SER A 152 -9.37 -7.39 2.36
N TRP A 153 -10.10 -6.28 2.27
CA TRP A 153 -9.97 -5.28 1.20
C TRP A 153 -8.55 -4.73 1.06
N GLN A 154 -7.90 -4.34 2.16
CA GLN A 154 -6.51 -3.85 2.14
C GLN A 154 -5.55 -4.84 1.46
N LYS A 155 -5.65 -6.13 1.79
CA LYS A 155 -4.80 -7.18 1.17
C LYS A 155 -5.07 -7.33 -0.32
N GLU A 156 -6.33 -7.23 -0.73
CA GLU A 156 -6.74 -7.38 -2.11
C GLU A 156 -6.28 -6.20 -2.97
N VAL A 157 -6.50 -4.97 -2.49
CA VAL A 157 -6.03 -3.73 -3.13
C VAL A 157 -4.50 -3.73 -3.20
N LYS A 158 -3.80 -4.13 -2.13
CA LYS A 158 -2.34 -4.28 -2.16
C LYS A 158 -1.89 -5.30 -3.19
N LYS A 159 -2.57 -6.45 -3.31
CA LYS A 159 -2.24 -7.45 -4.33
C LYS A 159 -2.38 -6.87 -5.75
N VAL A 160 -3.41 -6.06 -5.99
CA VAL A 160 -3.59 -5.37 -7.27
C VAL A 160 -2.49 -4.33 -7.48
N TRP A 161 -2.13 -3.55 -6.47
CA TRP A 161 -1.00 -2.61 -6.52
C TRP A 161 0.30 -3.32 -6.89
N ASP A 162 0.63 -4.43 -6.22
CA ASP A 162 1.87 -5.18 -6.48
C ASP A 162 1.92 -5.71 -7.93
N ARG A 163 0.77 -6.14 -8.48
CA ARG A 163 0.64 -6.57 -9.87
C ARG A 163 0.71 -5.42 -10.87
N LEU A 164 0.15 -4.26 -10.53
CA LEU A 164 0.24 -3.03 -11.32
C LEU A 164 1.69 -2.55 -11.41
N VAL A 165 2.43 -2.59 -10.29
CA VAL A 165 3.88 -2.32 -10.24
C VAL A 165 4.67 -3.33 -11.08
N ALA A 166 4.25 -4.59 -11.11
CA ALA A 166 4.89 -5.63 -11.93
C ALA A 166 4.59 -5.53 -13.44
N GLY A 167 3.62 -4.70 -13.85
CA GLY A 167 3.21 -4.52 -15.24
C GLY A 167 2.11 -5.47 -15.72
N ASP A 168 1.46 -6.22 -14.82
CA ASP A 168 0.35 -7.13 -15.18
C ASP A 168 -0.90 -6.38 -15.68
N TYR A 169 -0.96 -5.07 -15.45
CA TYR A 169 -2.08 -4.19 -15.79
C TYR A 169 -1.64 -3.05 -16.69
N ASP A 170 -0.64 -3.25 -17.55
CA ASP A 170 -0.15 -2.18 -18.43
C ASP A 170 -1.21 -1.67 -19.42
N TRP A 171 -2.31 -2.40 -19.63
CA TRP A 171 -3.49 -1.91 -20.36
C TRP A 171 -4.25 -0.79 -19.64
N ALA A 172 -4.07 -0.62 -18.34
CA ALA A 172 -4.77 0.40 -17.56
C ALA A 172 -4.16 1.79 -17.79
N HIS A 173 -4.99 2.81 -17.90
CA HIS A 173 -4.56 4.20 -18.05
C HIS A 173 -3.71 4.67 -16.86
N LEU A 174 -4.02 4.17 -15.66
CA LEU A 174 -3.20 4.40 -14.47
C LEU A 174 -1.77 3.85 -14.64
N ALA A 175 -1.58 2.73 -15.33
CA ALA A 175 -0.25 2.20 -15.59
C ALA A 175 0.55 3.11 -16.54
N MET A 176 -0.09 3.62 -17.60
CA MET A 176 0.51 4.60 -18.52
C MET A 176 0.85 5.91 -17.81
N HIS A 177 -0.02 6.37 -16.91
CA HIS A 177 0.23 7.57 -16.11
C HIS A 177 1.45 7.42 -15.19
N LEU A 178 1.64 6.25 -14.59
CA LEU A 178 2.69 6.01 -13.61
C LEU A 178 4.03 5.57 -14.23
N TRP A 179 4.00 4.80 -15.32
CA TRP A 179 5.19 4.24 -15.96
C TRP A 179 5.12 4.36 -17.49
N PRO A 180 5.06 5.58 -18.07
CA PRO A 180 5.02 5.75 -19.52
C PRO A 180 6.25 5.10 -20.19
N GLU A 181 7.43 5.18 -19.55
CA GLU A 181 8.66 4.54 -20.05
C GLU A 181 8.60 3.00 -20.12
N ARG A 182 7.65 2.38 -19.41
CA ARG A 182 7.40 0.94 -19.47
C ARG A 182 6.31 0.60 -20.47
N VAL A 183 5.24 1.39 -20.51
CA VAL A 183 4.02 1.08 -21.27
C VAL A 183 4.17 1.46 -22.74
N VAL A 184 4.69 2.65 -23.06
CA VAL A 184 4.80 3.13 -24.46
C VAL A 184 5.62 2.16 -25.34
N PRO A 185 6.79 1.64 -24.92
CA PRO A 185 7.53 0.70 -25.75
C PRO A 185 6.77 -0.60 -26.05
N LYS A 186 5.90 -1.05 -25.13
CA LYS A 186 5.08 -2.25 -25.35
C LYS A 186 3.99 -2.04 -26.41
N CYS A 187 3.50 -0.82 -26.58
CA CYS A 187 2.53 -0.48 -27.63
C CYS A 187 3.08 -0.71 -29.05
N ARG A 188 4.41 -0.65 -29.23
CA ARG A 188 5.09 -0.98 -30.50
C ARG A 188 4.92 -2.46 -30.88
N GLU A 189 4.80 -3.34 -29.89
CA GLU A 189 4.75 -4.80 -30.08
C GLU A 189 3.33 -5.37 -29.94
N ASP A 190 2.45 -4.67 -29.22
CA ASP A 190 1.06 -5.08 -28.97
C ASP A 190 0.07 -4.00 -29.41
N ARG A 191 -0.65 -4.26 -30.51
CA ARG A 191 -1.69 -3.37 -31.04
C ARG A 191 -2.84 -3.16 -30.07
N SER A 192 -3.24 -4.18 -29.32
CA SER A 192 -4.35 -4.05 -28.37
C SER A 192 -3.98 -3.08 -27.25
N LEU A 193 -2.72 -3.13 -26.83
CA LEU A 193 -2.18 -2.18 -25.87
C LEU A 193 -2.07 -0.77 -26.46
N ALA A 194 -1.64 -0.64 -27.71
CA ALA A 194 -1.61 0.65 -28.41
C ALA A 194 -3.01 1.28 -28.51
N ILE A 195 -4.04 0.50 -28.83
CA ILE A 195 -5.44 0.95 -28.86
C ILE A 195 -5.87 1.45 -27.47
N ALA A 196 -5.58 0.68 -26.41
CA ALA A 196 -5.96 1.05 -25.04
C ALA A 196 -5.39 2.41 -24.61
N HIS A 197 -4.25 2.84 -25.18
CA HIS A 197 -3.58 4.09 -24.83
C HIS A 197 -3.67 5.17 -25.92
N GLY A 198 -4.48 4.97 -26.97
CA GLY A 198 -4.59 5.91 -28.08
C GLY A 198 -3.29 6.13 -28.86
N LEU A 199 -2.47 5.08 -28.95
CA LEU A 199 -1.17 5.04 -29.63
C LEU A 199 -1.19 4.14 -30.88
N GLU A 200 -2.40 3.74 -31.33
CA GLU A 200 -2.56 2.87 -32.49
C GLU A 200 -1.98 3.50 -33.75
N ASP A 201 -2.33 4.76 -34.04
CA ASP A 201 -1.86 5.43 -35.25
C ASP A 201 -0.36 5.71 -35.25
N ASP A 202 0.24 5.87 -34.05
CA ASP A 202 1.69 6.07 -33.88
C ASP A 202 2.49 4.81 -34.20
N PHE A 203 1.99 3.64 -33.81
CA PHE A 203 2.74 2.37 -33.89
C PHE A 203 2.22 1.38 -34.92
N TRP A 204 1.02 1.58 -35.46
CA TRP A 204 0.35 0.62 -36.32
C TRP A 204 -0.30 1.32 -37.52
N TYR A 205 -0.43 0.57 -38.61
CA TYR A 205 -1.17 0.99 -39.78
C TYR A 205 -1.91 -0.20 -40.37
N GLU A 206 -3.02 0.09 -41.04
CA GLU A 206 -3.75 -0.89 -41.84
C GLU A 206 -3.16 -0.89 -43.26
N ASP A 207 -2.70 -2.04 -43.73
CA ASP A 207 -2.23 -2.20 -45.11
C ASP A 207 -3.40 -2.21 -46.10
N ASP A 208 -3.09 -2.19 -47.39
CA ASP A 208 -4.07 -2.17 -48.49
C ASP A 208 -5.00 -3.41 -48.51
N GLN A 209 -4.66 -4.45 -47.74
CA GLN A 209 -5.45 -5.68 -47.58
C GLN A 209 -6.31 -5.67 -46.31
N GLY A 210 -6.35 -4.56 -45.57
CA GLY A 210 -7.08 -4.46 -44.31
C GLY A 210 -6.38 -5.17 -43.15
N LYS A 211 -5.08 -5.48 -43.28
CA LYS A 211 -4.31 -6.15 -42.23
C LYS A 211 -3.44 -5.15 -41.48
N TRP A 212 -3.51 -5.22 -40.17
CA TRP A 212 -2.74 -4.36 -39.29
C TRP A 212 -1.27 -4.79 -39.22
N ARG A 213 -0.38 -3.81 -39.38
CA ARG A 213 1.08 -3.99 -39.39
C ARG A 213 1.75 -2.96 -38.46
N PRO A 214 2.86 -3.33 -37.79
CA PRO A 214 3.61 -2.37 -36.99
C PRO A 214 4.34 -1.37 -37.91
N ARG A 215 4.34 -0.10 -37.52
CA ARG A 215 5.16 0.96 -38.11
C ARG A 215 6.60 0.82 -37.64
N GLN A 216 7.54 1.19 -38.50
CA GLN A 216 8.93 1.40 -38.10
C GLN A 216 9.02 2.77 -37.44
N VAL A 217 9.07 2.77 -36.10
CA VAL A 217 9.17 3.98 -35.27
C VAL A 217 10.52 3.93 -34.57
N ASP A 218 11.34 4.97 -34.77
CA ASP A 218 12.64 5.05 -34.12
C ASP A 218 12.52 5.29 -32.60
N ASP A 219 13.63 5.12 -31.89
CA ASP A 219 13.64 5.28 -30.43
C ASP A 219 13.52 6.76 -30.01
N ALA A 220 13.87 7.71 -30.88
CA ALA A 220 13.69 9.14 -30.62
C ALA A 220 12.20 9.50 -30.56
N THR A 221 11.39 9.01 -31.50
CA THR A 221 9.94 9.21 -31.51
C THR A 221 9.29 8.54 -30.30
N VAL A 222 9.73 7.34 -29.93
CA VAL A 222 9.24 6.69 -28.69
C VAL A 222 9.58 7.53 -27.46
N GLN A 223 10.77 8.12 -27.40
CA GLN A 223 11.14 8.98 -26.27
C GLN A 223 10.24 10.23 -26.20
N VAL A 224 9.91 10.85 -27.34
CA VAL A 224 8.95 11.97 -27.39
C VAL A 224 7.60 11.55 -26.81
N LEU A 225 7.05 10.40 -27.23
CA LEU A 225 5.78 9.89 -26.72
C LEU A 225 5.82 9.60 -25.21
N ILE A 226 6.95 9.12 -24.70
CA ILE A 226 7.18 8.93 -23.25
C ILE A 226 7.21 10.28 -22.53
N ASP A 227 7.90 11.27 -23.07
CA ASP A 227 8.10 12.58 -22.45
C ASP A 227 6.78 13.37 -22.39
N GLU A 228 5.96 13.32 -23.43
CA GLU A 228 4.61 13.90 -23.46
C GLU A 228 3.69 13.37 -22.34
N ARG A 229 3.90 12.12 -21.94
CA ARG A 229 3.10 11.42 -20.93
C ARG A 229 3.76 11.40 -19.55
N SER A 230 5.00 11.86 -19.46
CA SER A 230 5.78 11.88 -18.23
C SER A 230 5.54 13.15 -17.44
N SER A 231 5.47 13.01 -16.12
CA SER A 231 5.50 14.14 -15.19
C SER A 231 6.57 13.89 -14.14
N SER A 232 7.47 14.85 -13.96
CA SER A 232 8.52 14.78 -12.93
C SER A 232 7.93 14.70 -11.52
N ALA A 233 6.81 15.40 -11.27
CA ALA A 233 6.08 15.33 -10.00
C ALA A 233 5.48 13.94 -9.75
N VAL A 234 4.93 13.31 -10.79
CA VAL A 234 4.39 11.94 -10.70
C VAL A 234 5.53 10.95 -10.44
N LYS A 235 6.63 11.04 -11.18
CA LYS A 235 7.80 10.15 -11.01
C LYS A 235 8.39 10.26 -9.60
N ALA A 236 8.57 11.48 -9.09
CA ALA A 236 9.08 11.70 -7.74
C ALA A 236 8.12 11.14 -6.66
N ALA A 237 6.82 11.39 -6.78
CA ALA A 237 5.84 10.87 -5.84
C ALA A 237 5.71 9.34 -5.90
N LEU A 238 5.92 8.74 -7.08
CA LEU A 238 5.88 7.30 -7.27
C LEU A 238 7.09 6.62 -6.64
N ASP A 239 8.28 7.19 -6.82
CA ASP A 239 9.49 6.71 -6.14
C ASP A 239 9.34 6.79 -4.62
N ASP A 240 8.82 7.92 -4.11
CA ASP A 240 8.50 8.10 -2.70
C ASP A 240 7.49 7.04 -2.22
N LEU A 241 6.43 6.73 -3.00
CA LEU A 241 5.45 5.69 -2.66
C LEU A 241 6.05 4.28 -2.64
N LEU A 242 6.90 3.93 -3.60
CA LEU A 242 7.52 2.61 -3.71
C LEU A 242 8.59 2.37 -2.65
N SER A 243 9.31 3.42 -2.26
CA SER A 243 10.36 3.39 -1.24
C SER A 243 9.83 3.58 0.17
N ALA A 244 8.55 3.93 0.34
CA ALA A 244 7.93 4.17 1.63
C ALA A 244 8.00 2.93 2.54
N PRO A 245 8.34 3.08 3.84
CA PRO A 245 8.24 1.97 4.79
C PRO A 245 6.79 1.49 4.92
N ALA A 246 6.59 0.26 5.42
CA ALA A 246 5.24 -0.22 5.69
C ALA A 246 4.49 0.75 6.64
N PRO A 247 3.18 0.97 6.44
CA PRO A 247 2.42 1.87 7.30
C PRO A 247 2.53 1.44 8.77
N VAL A 248 2.81 2.38 9.67
CA VAL A 248 2.92 2.10 11.10
C VAL A 248 1.59 1.55 11.60
N ALA A 249 1.58 0.33 12.15
CA ALA A 249 0.39 -0.23 12.76
C ALA A 249 0.09 0.56 14.04
N GLY A 250 -1.05 1.25 14.09
CA GLY A 250 -1.46 2.05 15.24
C GLY A 250 -1.42 1.26 16.55
N ARG A 251 -0.91 1.88 17.61
CA ARG A 251 -0.98 1.32 18.97
C ARG A 251 -2.45 1.18 19.34
N LYS A 252 -2.93 -0.04 19.60
CA LYS A 252 -4.29 -0.23 20.14
C LYS A 252 -4.39 0.50 21.49
N PRO A 253 -5.44 1.30 21.74
CA PRO A 253 -5.68 1.84 23.07
C PRO A 253 -5.83 0.68 24.06
N ALA A 254 -5.13 0.76 25.19
CA ALA A 254 -5.29 -0.23 26.26
C ALA A 254 -6.75 -0.21 26.73
N ARG A 255 -7.51 -1.27 26.42
CA ARG A 255 -8.85 -1.47 26.98
C ARG A 255 -8.73 -1.50 28.51
N ARG A 256 -9.26 -0.47 29.19
CA ARG A 256 -9.55 -0.50 30.64
C ARG A 256 -10.65 -1.54 30.87
N GLY A 257 -10.25 -2.80 31.03
CA GLY A 257 -11.14 -3.89 31.41
C GLY A 257 -11.51 -3.78 32.88
N GLY A 258 -12.81 -3.68 33.14
CA GLY A 258 -13.39 -3.73 34.49
C GLY A 258 -12.93 -4.97 35.26
N ARG A 259 -12.63 -4.74 36.54
CA ARG A 259 -12.12 -5.72 37.51
C ARG A 259 -13.20 -6.77 37.79
N ARG A 260 -13.22 -7.87 37.01
CA ARG A 260 -13.88 -9.11 37.42
C ARG A 260 -12.87 -9.96 38.18
N ARG A 261 -13.16 -10.24 39.46
CA ARG A 261 -12.45 -11.22 40.27
C ARG A 261 -12.61 -12.60 39.62
N SER A 262 -11.49 -13.29 39.40
CA SER A 262 -11.46 -14.74 39.22
C SER A 262 -10.35 -15.35 40.09
N PRO A 263 -10.52 -16.58 40.58
CA PRO A 263 -9.69 -17.15 41.63
C PRO A 263 -8.44 -17.86 41.09
N ALA A 264 -7.62 -18.27 42.05
CA ALA A 264 -6.26 -18.76 42.04
C ALA A 264 -5.79 -19.69 40.89
N SER A 265 -4.57 -19.33 40.44
CA SER A 265 -3.41 -20.16 40.09
C SER A 265 -3.54 -21.34 39.11
N ARG A 266 -2.92 -21.16 37.93
CA ARG A 266 -1.99 -22.14 37.36
C ARG A 266 -0.87 -21.38 36.65
N SER A 267 0.36 -21.56 37.11
CA SER A 267 1.56 -20.96 36.52
C SER A 267 1.76 -21.47 35.09
N PRO A 268 2.05 -20.59 34.11
CA PRO A 268 2.79 -20.97 32.92
C PRO A 268 4.22 -20.40 32.98
N ALA A 269 5.14 -21.23 32.49
CA ALA A 269 6.58 -21.04 32.32
C ALA A 269 7.01 -19.68 31.72
N PRO A 270 8.26 -19.24 31.94
CA PRO A 270 8.70 -17.89 31.61
C PRO A 270 8.70 -17.66 30.09
N ARG A 271 7.85 -16.72 29.63
CA ARG A 271 7.94 -16.19 28.27
C ARG A 271 9.05 -15.14 28.21
N ARG A 272 10.18 -15.54 27.61
CA ARG A 272 11.24 -14.64 27.15
C ARG A 272 10.64 -13.52 26.27
N GLY A 273 11.00 -12.27 26.57
CA GLY A 273 10.71 -11.13 25.72
C GLY A 273 11.36 -11.30 24.35
N ARG A 274 10.60 -11.07 23.27
CA ARG A 274 11.18 -10.90 21.94
C ARG A 274 11.67 -9.46 21.82
N SER A 275 12.94 -9.27 22.19
CA SER A 275 13.83 -8.32 21.52
C SER A 275 13.81 -8.62 20.02
N ALA A 276 14.05 -7.62 19.17
CA ALA A 276 14.36 -7.83 17.76
C ALA A 276 15.45 -8.90 17.67
N ALA A 277 15.14 -10.04 17.03
CA ALA A 277 16.08 -11.13 16.92
C ALA A 277 17.30 -10.62 16.13
N PRO A 278 18.53 -10.85 16.63
CA PRO A 278 19.73 -10.59 15.84
C PRO A 278 19.65 -11.38 14.53
N ILE A 279 20.29 -10.87 13.48
CA ILE A 279 20.42 -11.54 12.19
C ILE A 279 20.93 -12.96 12.47
N ASP A 280 20.15 -13.96 12.06
CA ASP A 280 20.49 -15.37 12.24
C ASP A 280 21.64 -15.72 11.27
N GLU A 281 22.88 -15.46 11.69
CA GLU A 281 24.09 -15.75 10.91
C GLU A 281 24.17 -17.23 10.52
N ALA A 282 23.61 -18.12 11.34
CA ALA A 282 23.57 -19.54 11.01
C ALA A 282 22.64 -19.80 9.82
N LEU A 283 21.49 -19.12 9.75
CA LEU A 283 20.61 -19.14 8.58
C LEU A 283 21.30 -18.57 7.32
N VAL A 284 22.05 -17.47 7.47
CA VAL A 284 22.80 -16.83 6.36
C VAL A 284 23.85 -17.79 5.80
N ALA A 285 24.65 -18.42 6.66
CA ALA A 285 25.66 -19.41 6.26
C ALA A 285 25.03 -20.64 5.59
N LYS A 286 23.91 -21.14 6.12
CA LYS A 286 23.19 -22.30 5.56
C LYS A 286 22.66 -22.01 4.15
N VAL A 287 22.15 -20.80 3.92
CA VAL A 287 21.69 -20.35 2.59
C VAL A 287 22.86 -20.19 1.62
N GLN A 288 23.98 -19.62 2.05
CA GLN A 288 25.17 -19.48 1.21
C GLN A 288 25.72 -20.84 0.76
N GLN A 289 25.79 -21.81 1.68
CA GLN A 289 26.25 -23.16 1.38
C GLN A 289 25.34 -23.87 0.36
N ALA A 290 24.02 -23.73 0.50
CA ALA A 290 23.06 -24.30 -0.44
C ALA A 290 23.20 -23.69 -1.84
N ILE A 291 23.46 -22.38 -1.95
CA ILE A 291 23.72 -21.71 -3.24
C ILE A 291 25.01 -22.25 -3.88
N ALA A 292 26.05 -22.51 -3.08
CA ALA A 292 27.33 -23.02 -3.57
C ALA A 292 27.26 -24.45 -4.13
N GLN A 293 26.26 -25.24 -3.71
CA GLN A 293 26.08 -26.64 -4.14
C GLN A 293 25.40 -26.77 -5.50
N VAL A 294 24.76 -25.71 -6.03
CA VAL A 294 24.07 -25.75 -7.32
C VAL A 294 25.00 -25.27 -8.43
N ALA A 295 25.49 -26.20 -9.25
CA ALA A 295 26.30 -25.90 -10.42
C ALA A 295 25.51 -25.03 -11.42
N GLY A 296 26.06 -23.85 -11.76
CA GLY A 296 25.39 -22.88 -12.64
C GLY A 296 24.38 -21.95 -11.96
N GLY A 297 24.42 -21.86 -10.62
CA GLY A 297 23.67 -20.89 -9.81
C GLY A 297 22.31 -21.42 -9.36
N ALA A 298 21.98 -21.17 -8.09
CA ALA A 298 20.75 -21.65 -7.47
C ALA A 298 19.58 -20.70 -7.72
N SER A 299 18.39 -21.25 -7.98
CA SER A 299 17.14 -20.49 -7.90
C SER A 299 16.64 -20.42 -6.45
N LYS A 300 15.64 -19.58 -6.21
CA LYS A 300 14.97 -19.51 -4.90
C LYS A 300 14.40 -20.87 -4.50
N ASN A 301 13.77 -21.60 -5.43
CA ASN A 301 13.10 -22.86 -5.11
C ASN A 301 14.12 -23.94 -4.74
N ASP A 302 15.26 -24.01 -5.45
CA ASP A 302 16.33 -24.96 -5.15
C ASP A 302 16.81 -24.86 -3.70
N VAL A 303 16.91 -23.63 -3.18
CA VAL A 303 17.35 -23.39 -1.80
C VAL A 303 16.25 -23.63 -0.78
N LEU A 304 14.98 -23.32 -1.10
CA LEU A 304 13.86 -23.63 -0.21
C LEU A 304 13.73 -25.14 -0.01
N ASP A 305 13.85 -25.92 -1.08
CA ASP A 305 13.71 -27.37 -1.07
C ASP A 305 14.91 -28.05 -0.38
N ALA A 306 16.14 -27.57 -0.63
CA ALA A 306 17.34 -28.15 -0.04
C ALA A 306 17.50 -27.84 1.46
N VAL A 307 17.09 -26.63 1.90
CA VAL A 307 17.39 -26.13 3.25
C VAL A 307 16.20 -26.29 4.21
N GLY A 308 15.00 -26.48 3.68
CA GLY A 308 13.75 -26.60 4.45
C GLY A 308 13.35 -25.30 5.14
N ILE A 309 13.64 -24.16 4.51
CA ILE A 309 13.36 -22.81 5.07
C ILE A 309 12.17 -22.17 4.37
N THR A 310 11.56 -21.19 5.03
CA THR A 310 10.45 -20.42 4.47
C THR A 310 10.93 -19.37 3.46
N ALA A 311 10.01 -18.94 2.58
CA ALA A 311 10.27 -17.85 1.64
C ALA A 311 10.67 -16.53 2.34
N ALA A 312 10.23 -16.30 3.57
CA ALA A 312 10.58 -15.14 4.37
C ALA A 312 12.00 -15.23 4.95
N GLU A 313 12.43 -16.42 5.36
CA GLU A 313 13.80 -16.70 5.80
C GLU A 313 14.80 -16.57 4.66
N TRP A 314 14.46 -17.13 3.50
CA TRP A 314 15.22 -16.93 2.26
C TRP A 314 15.40 -15.44 1.94
N ASN A 315 14.31 -14.66 1.92
CA ASN A 315 14.37 -13.24 1.55
C ASN A 315 15.25 -12.42 2.54
N ARG A 316 15.29 -12.80 3.82
CA ARG A 316 16.17 -12.16 4.81
C ARG A 316 17.64 -12.54 4.57
N ALA A 317 17.93 -13.83 4.41
CA ALA A 317 19.29 -14.32 4.24
C ALA A 317 19.92 -13.87 2.91
N ILE A 318 19.18 -13.93 1.81
CA ILE A 318 19.69 -13.54 0.49
C ILE A 318 19.98 -12.04 0.40
N LYS A 319 19.18 -11.21 1.10
CA LYS A 319 19.43 -9.77 1.21
C LYS A 319 20.78 -9.51 1.89
N VAL A 320 21.05 -10.18 3.00
CA VAL A 320 22.33 -10.05 3.72
C VAL A 320 23.51 -10.51 2.86
N LEU A 321 23.39 -11.62 2.13
CA LEU A 321 24.46 -12.13 1.25
C LEU A 321 24.75 -11.21 0.06
N LEU A 322 23.72 -10.57 -0.50
CA LEU A 322 23.86 -9.56 -1.56
C LEU A 322 24.48 -8.27 -1.01
N ASP A 323 24.02 -7.79 0.14
CA ASP A 323 24.53 -6.58 0.80
C ASP A 323 26.02 -6.75 1.20
N ARG A 324 26.44 -7.97 1.57
CA ARG A 324 27.83 -8.34 1.86
C ARG A 324 28.67 -8.63 0.62
N GLY A 325 28.07 -8.63 -0.58
CA GLY A 325 28.75 -8.99 -1.82
C GLY A 325 29.24 -10.44 -1.88
N GLN A 326 28.74 -11.33 -1.03
CA GLN A 326 29.10 -12.75 -0.98
C GLN A 326 28.39 -13.57 -2.06
N VAL A 327 27.26 -13.07 -2.56
CA VAL A 327 26.46 -13.67 -3.64
C VAL A 327 26.22 -12.62 -4.71
N GLU A 328 26.18 -13.06 -5.98
CA GLU A 328 25.73 -12.28 -7.12
C GLU A 328 24.47 -12.86 -7.73
N LYS A 329 23.66 -11.98 -8.32
CA LYS A 329 22.39 -12.31 -8.94
C LYS A 329 22.51 -12.14 -10.46
N THR A 330 22.17 -13.18 -11.21
CA THR A 330 22.11 -13.18 -12.68
C THR A 330 20.68 -13.47 -13.16
N GLY A 331 20.28 -12.87 -14.29
CA GLY A 331 18.92 -13.04 -14.87
C GLY A 331 17.82 -12.12 -14.30
N ARG A 332 16.65 -12.11 -14.95
CA ARG A 332 15.46 -11.31 -14.56
C ARG A 332 14.23 -12.22 -14.37
N ALA A 333 13.34 -11.82 -13.44
CA ALA A 333 12.07 -12.49 -13.13
C ALA A 333 12.20 -14.01 -12.82
N ARG A 334 11.47 -14.87 -13.53
CA ARG A 334 11.42 -16.34 -13.31
C ARG A 334 12.74 -17.08 -13.58
N GLY A 335 13.72 -16.42 -14.22
CA GLY A 335 15.05 -16.98 -14.52
C GLY A 335 16.17 -16.51 -13.60
N THR A 336 15.84 -15.92 -12.43
CA THR A 336 16.85 -15.41 -11.50
C THR A 336 17.69 -16.54 -10.92
N ARG A 337 19.02 -16.46 -11.04
CA ARG A 337 19.98 -17.36 -10.40
C ARG A 337 20.92 -16.61 -9.48
N TYR A 338 21.34 -17.28 -8.41
CA TYR A 338 22.26 -16.77 -7.41
C TYR A 338 23.55 -17.57 -7.44
N HIS A 339 24.69 -16.89 -7.46
CA HIS A 339 26.01 -17.51 -7.50
C HIS A 339 26.85 -16.99 -6.32
N VAL A 340 27.55 -17.88 -5.61
CA VAL A 340 28.51 -17.45 -4.60
C VAL A 340 29.76 -16.93 -5.31
N LYS A 341 30.20 -15.70 -4.97
CA LYS A 341 31.45 -15.16 -5.50
C LYS A 341 32.64 -15.91 -4.89
N ARG A 342 33.53 -16.46 -5.73
CA ARG A 342 34.78 -17.09 -5.25
C ARG A 342 35.75 -16.01 -4.79
N GLY A 343 35.97 -15.92 -3.48
CA GLY A 343 36.97 -15.03 -2.87
C GLY A 343 36.53 -14.24 -1.63
N ALA A 344 35.47 -14.67 -0.92
CA ALA A 344 35.08 -14.11 0.37
C ALA A 344 35.42 -15.06 1.52
#